data_AF-A0A1W6JZL7-F1
#
_entry.id   AF-A0A1W6JZL7-F1
#
_cell.length_a   1.000
_cell.length_b   1.000
_cell.length_c   1.000
_cell.angle_alpha   90.00
_cell.angle_beta   90.00
_cell.angle_gamma   90.00
#
_symmetry.space_group_name_H-M   'P 1'
#
loop_
_entity.id
_entity.type
_entity.pdbx_description
1 polymer ?
#
loop_
_entity_poly.entity_id
_entity_poly.type
_entity_poly.pdbx_seq_one_letter_code
_entity_poly.pdbx_strand_id
1 'polypeptide(L)'
;MKPFQLAIALGYKDNVPREALYFSIISTLKSINIKRKKIDFILVSEEKETDEKIKDISKLFNSIIMYVPAKKEGEICEPPLNFLKTKILLKKTKRAYGIYTCLGLEEQ
;
A
#
# COMPACT_ATOMS: atom_id res chain seq x y z
N MET A 1 21.95 -12.02 3.55
CA MET A 1 20.54 -11.86 3.15
C MET A 1 20.38 -10.47 2.58
N LYS A 2 19.98 -10.32 1.31
CA LYS A 2 19.70 -8.99 0.74
C LYS A 2 18.43 -8.41 1.38
N PRO A 3 18.35 -7.10 1.64
CA PRO A 3 17.17 -6.49 2.24
C PRO A 3 16.02 -6.50 1.21
N PHE A 4 14.94 -7.21 1.54
CA PHE A 4 13.72 -7.20 0.73
C PHE A 4 12.96 -5.90 0.94
N GLN A 5 12.66 -5.18 -0.15
CA GLN A 5 11.87 -3.95 -0.09
C GLN A 5 10.38 -4.30 -0.06
N LEU A 6 9.63 -3.63 0.81
CA LEU A 6 8.19 -3.83 0.96
C LEU A 6 7.40 -2.73 0.25
N ALA A 7 6.51 -3.16 -0.63
CA ALA A 7 5.61 -2.32 -1.38
C ALA A 7 4.16 -2.63 -1.00
N ILE A 8 3.40 -1.62 -0.53
CA ILE A 8 1.97 -1.76 -0.25
C ILE A 8 1.16 -0.88 -1.19
N ALA A 9 0.16 -1.44 -1.86
CA ALA A 9 -0.78 -0.68 -2.68
C ALA A 9 -2.08 -0.44 -1.90
N LEU A 10 -2.59 0.81 -1.94
CA LEU A 10 -3.76 1.25 -1.20
C LEU A 10 -4.78 1.91 -2.13
N GLY A 11 -5.96 1.29 -2.27
CA GLY A 11 -7.09 1.87 -2.96
C GLY A 11 -8.18 2.25 -1.97
N TYR A 12 -8.65 3.50 -2.00
CA TYR A 12 -9.64 4.00 -1.05
C TYR A 12 -10.40 5.22 -1.58
N LYS A 13 -11.60 5.45 -1.04
CA LYS A 13 -12.43 6.63 -1.31
C LYS A 13 -12.01 7.83 -0.47
N ASP A 14 -12.33 9.04 -0.93
CA ASP A 14 -11.98 10.29 -0.25
C ASP A 14 -12.54 10.42 1.17
N ASN A 15 -13.69 9.81 1.44
CA ASN A 15 -14.35 9.85 2.75
C ASN A 15 -13.71 8.91 3.79
N VAL A 16 -12.69 8.14 3.41
CA VAL A 16 -12.00 7.24 4.34
C VAL A 16 -11.15 8.07 5.31
N PRO A 17 -11.29 7.86 6.63
CA PRO A 17 -10.50 8.56 7.64
C PRO A 17 -9.06 8.05 7.65
N ARG A 18 -8.12 8.92 8.05
CA ARG A 18 -6.68 8.63 8.10
C ARG A 18 -6.38 7.38 8.95
N GLU A 19 -7.06 7.24 10.07
CA GLU A 19 -6.90 6.15 11.02
C GLU A 19 -7.23 4.81 10.35
N ALA A 20 -8.29 4.76 9.53
CA ALA A 20 -8.68 3.55 8.83
C ALA A 20 -7.61 3.10 7.82
N LEU A 21 -6.95 4.06 7.14
CA LEU A 21 -5.81 3.77 6.25
C LEU A 21 -4.63 3.20 7.05
N TYR A 22 -4.26 3.87 8.15
CA TYR A 22 -3.19 3.41 9.05
C TYR A 22 -3.44 1.98 9.56
N PHE A 23 -4.65 1.72 10.06
CA PHE A 23 -5.03 0.40 10.56
C PHE A 23 -5.06 -0.66 9.45
N SER A 24 -5.46 -0.30 8.23
CA SER A 24 -5.47 -1.24 7.09
C SER A 24 -4.07 -1.68 6.69
N ILE A 25 -3.09 -0.77 6.76
CA ILE A 25 -1.67 -1.07 6.54
C ILE A 25 -1.16 -2.02 7.64
N ILE A 26 -1.36 -1.67 8.91
CA ILE A 26 -0.92 -2.49 10.05
C ILE A 26 -1.57 -3.88 10.02
N SER A 27 -2.87 -3.95 9.75
CA SER A 27 -3.60 -5.21 9.64
C SER A 27 -3.03 -6.06 8.50
N THR A 28 -2.64 -5.44 7.39
CA THR A 28 -2.05 -6.13 6.24
C THR A 28 -0.69 -6.72 6.59
N LEU A 29 0.18 -5.96 7.24
CA LEU A 29 1.48 -6.47 7.71
C LEU A 29 1.31 -7.63 8.71
N LYS A 30 0.36 -7.50 9.64
CA LYS A 30 0.05 -8.56 10.63
C LYS A 30 -0.46 -9.85 9.96
N SER A 31 -1.29 -9.75 8.92
CA SER A 31 -1.87 -10.91 8.22
C SER A 31 -0.82 -11.86 7.63
N ILE A 32 0.39 -11.36 7.36
CA ILE A 32 1.49 -12.15 6.79
C ILE A 32 2.72 -12.20 7.72
N ASN A 33 2.50 -11.98 9.01
CA ASN A 33 3.52 -12.07 10.06
C ASN A 33 4.76 -11.17 9.85
N ILE A 34 4.60 -10.03 9.16
CA ILE A 34 5.65 -9.03 9.03
C ILE A 34 5.65 -8.16 10.30
N LYS A 35 6.70 -8.33 11.12
CA LYS A 35 6.89 -7.59 12.38
C LYS A 35 7.56 -6.22 12.21
N ARG A 36 8.11 -5.95 11.03
CA ARG A 36 8.77 -4.67 10.71
C ARG A 36 7.73 -3.57 10.52
N LYS A 37 7.94 -2.44 11.19
CA LYS A 37 7.11 -1.23 11.08
C LYS A 37 7.44 -0.35 9.87
N LYS A 38 8.52 -0.66 9.14
CA LYS A 38 8.92 0.08 7.94
C LYS A 38 8.28 -0.53 6.70
N ILE A 39 7.72 0.32 5.87
CA ILE A 39 7.33 0.01 4.49
C ILE A 39 8.20 0.89 3.59
N ASP A 40 8.76 0.35 2.53
CA ASP A 40 9.65 1.12 1.66
C ASP A 40 8.84 1.95 0.67
N PHE A 41 7.75 1.37 0.13
CA PHE A 41 6.91 2.01 -0.86
C PHE A 41 5.42 1.90 -0.56
N ILE A 42 4.70 3.01 -0.71
CA ILE A 42 3.24 3.06 -0.68
C ILE A 42 2.75 3.48 -2.05
N LEU A 43 1.99 2.61 -2.71
CA LEU A 43 1.42 2.85 -4.03
C LEU A 43 -0.03 3.31 -3.89
N VAL A 44 -0.35 4.47 -4.46
CA VAL A 44 -1.69 5.08 -4.45
C VAL A 44 -2.04 5.62 -5.83
N SER A 45 -3.35 5.79 -6.10
CA SER A 45 -3.77 6.34 -7.40
C SER A 45 -3.24 7.76 -7.55
N GLU A 46 -2.89 8.16 -8.78
CA GLU A 46 -2.55 9.54 -9.13
C GLU A 46 -3.63 10.54 -8.69
N GLU A 47 -4.90 10.12 -8.68
CA GLU A 47 -6.02 10.92 -8.16
C GLU A 47 -5.87 11.32 -6.68
N LYS A 48 -4.95 10.68 -5.95
CA LYS A 48 -4.68 10.90 -4.52
C LYS A 48 -3.41 11.72 -4.26
N GLU A 49 -2.80 12.32 -5.28
CA GLU A 49 -1.58 13.13 -5.12
C GLU A 49 -1.75 14.34 -4.19
N THR A 50 -2.97 14.89 -4.16
CA THR A 50 -3.32 16.02 -3.29
C THR A 50 -3.80 15.60 -1.90
N ASP A 51 -4.00 14.30 -1.62
CA ASP A 51 -4.49 13.83 -0.34
C ASP A 51 -3.41 13.95 0.75
N GLU A 52 -3.62 14.83 1.74
CA GLU A 52 -2.68 15.02 2.84
C GLU A 52 -2.60 13.80 3.77
N LYS A 53 -3.69 13.00 3.85
CA LYS A 53 -3.74 11.82 4.73
C LYS A 53 -2.68 10.80 4.32
N ILE A 54 -2.47 10.60 3.02
CA ILE A 54 -1.47 9.64 2.55
C ILE A 54 -0.04 10.14 2.79
N LYS A 55 0.18 11.45 2.67
CA LYS A 55 1.48 12.09 2.97
C LYS A 55 1.85 11.96 4.44
N ASP A 56 0.88 12.09 5.33
CA ASP A 56 1.10 11.86 6.76
C ASP A 56 1.38 10.38 7.06
N ILE A 57 0.64 9.48 6.42
CA ILE A 57 0.82 8.04 6.58
C ILE A 57 2.21 7.60 6.09
N SER A 58 2.68 8.09 4.94
CA SER A 58 4.00 7.72 4.43
C SER A 58 5.12 8.11 5.38
N LYS A 59 5.04 9.28 6.02
CA LYS A 59 5.97 9.72 7.06
C LYS A 59 5.97 8.77 8.26
N LEU A 60 4.81 8.31 8.71
CA LEU A 60 4.69 7.37 9.85
C LEU A 60 5.37 6.02 9.58
N PHE A 61 5.36 5.56 8.32
CA PHE A 61 5.96 4.29 7.92
C PHE A 61 7.37 4.42 7.32
N ASN A 62 7.90 5.65 7.25
CA ASN A 62 9.16 6.01 6.58
C ASN A 62 9.21 5.46 5.14
N SER A 63 8.14 5.72 4.39
CA SER A 63 7.89 5.19 3.05
C SER A 63 7.92 6.27 1.98
N ILE A 64 8.31 5.87 0.77
CA ILE A 64 8.18 6.68 -0.43
C ILE A 64 6.80 6.43 -1.04
N ILE A 65 6.10 7.49 -1.44
CA ILE A 65 4.82 7.36 -2.14
C ILE A 65 5.10 7.25 -3.65
N MET A 66 4.49 6.26 -4.29
CA MET A 66 4.46 6.15 -5.74
C MET A 66 3.01 6.30 -6.21
N TYR A 67 2.79 7.29 -7.07
CA TYR A 67 1.51 7.50 -7.70
C TYR A 67 1.44 6.65 -8.97
N VAL A 68 0.35 5.90 -9.10
CA VAL A 68 0.17 4.96 -10.21
C VAL A 68 -1.16 5.20 -10.91
N PRO A 69 -1.22 5.04 -12.24
CA PRO A 69 -2.46 5.20 -12.99
C PRO A 69 -3.41 4.05 -12.65
N ALA A 70 -4.38 4.32 -11.78
CA ALA A 70 -5.42 3.36 -11.39
C ALA A 70 -6.78 4.06 -11.41
N LYS A 71 -7.67 3.65 -12.31
CA LYS A 71 -8.99 4.27 -12.51
C LYS A 71 -9.98 3.90 -11.42
N LYS A 72 -9.73 2.81 -10.69
CA LYS A 72 -10.56 2.34 -9.59
C LYS A 72 -9.70 1.88 -8.42
N GLU A 73 -10.24 2.05 -7.22
CA GLU A 73 -9.62 1.62 -5.95
C GLU A 73 -9.21 0.14 -5.98
N GLY A 74 -9.98 -0.69 -6.68
CA GLY A 74 -9.72 -2.12 -6.79
C GLY A 74 -8.67 -2.51 -7.84
N GLU A 75 -8.20 -1.59 -8.67
CA GLU A 75 -7.27 -1.84 -9.78
C GLU A 75 -5.81 -1.55 -9.41
N ILE A 76 -5.57 -0.93 -8.26
CA ILE A 76 -4.24 -0.48 -7.86
C ILE A 76 -3.26 -1.62 -7.50
N CYS A 77 -3.76 -2.84 -7.42
CA CYS A 77 -3.06 -3.98 -6.84
C CYS A 77 -2.19 -4.75 -7.82
N GLU A 78 -2.73 -5.14 -8.96
CA GLU A 78 -2.09 -6.10 -9.86
C GLU A 78 -1.12 -5.45 -10.88
N PRO A 79 -1.42 -4.29 -11.49
CA PRO A 79 -0.53 -3.68 -12.47
C PRO A 79 0.81 -3.19 -11.88
N PRO A 80 0.84 -2.44 -10.76
CA PRO A 80 2.10 -1.89 -10.23
C PRO A 80 3.03 -2.93 -9.61
N LEU A 81 2.47 -3.96 -8.96
CA LEU A 81 3.27 -5.02 -8.32
C LEU A 81 3.91 -5.94 -9.37
N ASN A 82 3.20 -6.23 -10.47
CA ASN A 82 3.77 -6.94 -11.61
C ASN A 82 4.84 -6.09 -12.33
N PHE A 83 4.66 -4.77 -12.41
CA PHE A 83 5.65 -3.87 -13.02
C PHE A 83 6.99 -3.86 -12.27
N LEU A 84 6.94 -3.94 -10.94
CA LEU A 84 8.14 -4.00 -10.08
C LEU A 84 8.82 -5.39 -10.03
N LYS A 85 8.39 -6.38 -10.84
CA LYS A 85 8.80 -7.80 -10.73
C LYS A 85 8.72 -8.33 -9.29
N THR A 86 7.84 -7.75 -8.48
CA THR A 86 7.74 -8.10 -7.07
C THR A 86 7.02 -9.43 -6.92
N LYS A 87 7.45 -10.24 -5.96
CA LYS A 87 6.70 -11.41 -5.54
C LYS A 87 5.49 -10.92 -4.74
N ILE A 88 4.29 -11.13 -5.27
CA ILE A 88 3.04 -10.79 -4.59
C ILE A 88 2.94 -11.66 -3.33
N LEU A 89 3.02 -11.02 -2.15
CA LEU A 89 2.87 -11.69 -0.86
C LEU A 89 1.40 -11.75 -0.43
N LEU A 90 0.65 -10.69 -0.73
CA LEU A 90 -0.77 -10.61 -0.43
C LEU A 90 -1.52 -10.10 -1.65
N LYS A 91 -2.39 -10.95 -2.20
CA LYS A 91 -3.35 -10.59 -3.23
C LYS A 91 -4.37 -9.56 -2.70
N LYS A 92 -5.10 -8.94 -3.62
CA LYS A 92 -6.15 -7.97 -3.34
C LYS A 92 -7.07 -8.42 -2.22
N THR A 93 -7.00 -7.67 -1.12
CA THR A 93 -7.82 -7.90 0.06
C THR A 93 -8.63 -6.65 0.35
N LYS A 94 -9.95 -6.81 0.47
CA LYS A 94 -10.84 -5.74 0.94
C LYS A 94 -10.76 -5.67 2.46
N ARG A 95 -10.45 -4.50 2.99
CA ARG A 95 -10.37 -4.17 4.42
C ARG A 95 -11.58 -3.34 4.83
N ALA A 96 -11.61 -2.96 6.10
CA ALA A 96 -12.65 -2.09 6.64
C ALA A 96 -12.74 -0.76 5.85
N TYR A 97 -13.90 -0.11 5.92
CA TYR A 97 -14.16 1.17 5.22
C TYR A 97 -14.03 1.11 3.69
N GLY A 98 -14.03 -0.09 3.10
CA GLY A 98 -13.92 -0.26 1.65
C GLY A 98 -12.51 -0.09 1.10
N ILE A 99 -11.49 -0.05 1.97
CA ILE A 99 -10.08 0.07 1.57
C ILE A 99 -9.62 -1.24 0.92
N TYR A 100 -8.96 -1.15 -0.22
CA TYR A 100 -8.27 -2.28 -0.86
C TYR A 100 -6.79 -2.19 -0.56
N THR A 101 -6.21 -3.31 -0.14
CA THR A 101 -4.79 -3.42 0.18
C THR A 101 -4.16 -4.58 -0.57
N CYS A 102 -2.97 -4.37 -1.11
CA CYS A 102 -2.11 -5.41 -1.66
C CYS A 102 -0.68 -5.24 -1.18
N LEU A 103 0.07 -6.35 -1.10
CA LEU A 103 1.46 -6.31 -0.69
C LEU A 103 2.33 -7.10 -1.65
N GLY A 104 3.40 -6.47 -2.12
CA GLY A 104 4.47 -7.08 -2.87
C GLY A 104 5.81 -6.96 -2.15
N LEU A 105 6.72 -7.83 -2.55
CA LEU A 105 8.09 -7.85 -2.07
C LEU A 105 9.04 -7.83 -3.27
N GLU A 106 9.91 -6.83 -3.31
CA GLU A 106 10.93 -6.71 -4.35
C GLU A 106 12.21 -7.40 -3.87
N GLU A 107 12.68 -8.38 -4.64
CA GLU A 107 13.99 -9.00 -4.42
C GLU A 107 15.03 -8.24 -5.25
N GLN A 108 15.98 -7.56 -4.58
CA GLN A 108 17.18 -6.99 -5.22
C GLN A 108 18.22 -8.05 -5.56
#